data_AF-A0A0C2T466-F1
#
_entry.id   AF-A0A0C2T466-F1
#
_cell.length_a   1.000
_cell.length_b   1.000
_cell.length_c   1.000
_cell.angle_alpha   90.00
_cell.angle_beta   90.00
_cell.angle_gamma   90.00
#
_symmetry.space_group_name_H-M   'P 1'
#
loop_
_entity.id
_entity.type
_entity.pdbx_description
1 polymer ?
#
loop_
_entity_poly.entity_id
_entity_poly.type
_entity_poly.pdbx_seq_one_letter_code
_entity_poly.pdbx_strand_id
1 'polypeptide(L)'
;MPHPNSIKFIDLPDDILTECLMSLDAQDLLKCIRICSRIQTLIDTDIRLRYMIELYVNNMVHNPRFECPESLQSRLKRLAEYQKRIRSPRLEKIDSFTQAMISPPNEDDRGLAGTIQGIVIAWASFGSLVRFTQTPSRILGIQSSQYDLQLVDAGSILRLILDPAQDLIIVLETTIVHK
;
A
#
# COMPACT_ATOMS: atom_id res chain seq x y z
N MET A 1 27.02 -29.25 -25.22
CA MET A 1 27.07 -28.29 -26.34
C MET A 1 25.72 -27.60 -26.42
N PRO A 2 25.64 -26.25 -26.39
CA PRO A 2 24.35 -25.56 -26.50
C PRO A 2 23.77 -25.75 -27.91
N HIS A 3 22.46 -25.99 -28.00
CA HIS A 3 21.77 -26.22 -29.28
C HIS A 3 21.85 -24.96 -30.17
N PRO A 4 22.04 -25.12 -31.50
CA PRO A 4 22.28 -24.01 -32.43
C PRO A 4 21.11 -23.02 -32.62
N ASN A 5 19.94 -23.26 -32.00
CA ASN A 5 18.75 -22.41 -32.10
C ASN A 5 18.22 -21.91 -30.74
N SER A 6 19.06 -21.89 -29.70
CA SER A 6 18.66 -21.31 -28.41
C SER A 6 18.67 -19.77 -28.49
N ILE A 7 17.56 -19.16 -28.91
CA ILE A 7 17.34 -17.73 -28.75
C ILE A 7 17.42 -17.43 -27.24
N LYS A 8 18.37 -16.59 -26.83
CA LYS A 8 18.45 -16.19 -25.42
C LYS A 8 17.37 -15.15 -25.18
N PHE A 9 16.81 -15.16 -23.98
CA PHE A 9 15.83 -14.16 -23.55
C PHE A 9 16.35 -12.73 -23.75
N ILE A 10 17.65 -12.51 -23.52
CA ILE A 10 18.27 -11.19 -23.68
C ILE A 10 18.46 -10.76 -25.14
N ASP A 11 18.23 -11.64 -26.12
CA ASP A 11 18.35 -11.30 -27.54
C ASP A 11 17.01 -10.79 -28.12
N LEU A 12 15.93 -10.80 -27.32
CA LEU A 12 14.63 -10.27 -27.72
C LEU A 12 14.69 -8.74 -27.96
N PRO A 13 13.83 -8.18 -28.83
CA PRO A 13 13.66 -6.74 -28.96
C PRO A 13 13.22 -6.08 -27.65
N ASP A 14 13.60 -4.82 -27.47
CA ASP A 14 13.36 -4.07 -26.23
C ASP A 14 11.87 -3.98 -25.86
N ASP A 15 10.98 -3.79 -26.84
CA ASP A 15 9.53 -3.73 -26.59
C ASP A 15 9.00 -5.07 -26.04
N ILE A 16 9.43 -6.18 -26.62
CA ILE A 16 9.01 -7.53 -26.19
C ILE A 16 9.58 -7.83 -24.80
N LEU A 17 10.86 -7.50 -24.59
CA LEU A 17 11.52 -7.70 -23.31
C LEU A 17 10.84 -6.88 -22.21
N THR A 18 10.44 -5.64 -22.51
CA THR A 18 9.71 -4.76 -21.60
C THR A 18 8.35 -5.34 -21.22
N GLU A 19 7.56 -5.83 -22.18
CA GLU A 19 6.27 -6.46 -21.87
C GLU A 19 6.42 -7.75 -21.05
N CYS A 20 7.45 -8.56 -21.31
CA CYS A 20 7.78 -9.71 -20.46
C CYS A 20 8.10 -9.27 -19.02
N LEU A 21 8.90 -8.21 -18.86
CA LEU A 21 9.25 -7.66 -17.54
C LEU A 21 8.02 -7.08 -16.81
N MET A 22 7.10 -6.44 -17.54
CA MET A 22 5.83 -5.92 -16.98
C MET A 22 4.93 -7.01 -16.39
N SER A 23 5.15 -8.28 -16.76
CA SER A 23 4.41 -9.43 -16.22
C SER A 23 4.98 -9.95 -14.90
N LEU A 24 6.15 -9.46 -14.47
CA LEU A 24 6.79 -9.84 -13.21
C LEU A 24 6.34 -8.94 -12.06
N ASP A 25 6.47 -9.43 -10.83
CA ASP A 25 6.35 -8.54 -9.67
C ASP A 25 7.60 -7.68 -9.49
N ALA A 26 7.50 -6.64 -8.66
CA ALA A 26 8.61 -5.73 -8.42
C ALA A 26 9.81 -6.41 -7.72
N GLN A 27 9.59 -7.47 -6.94
CA GLN A 27 10.66 -8.18 -6.26
C GLN A 27 11.52 -8.95 -7.27
N ASP A 28 10.90 -9.58 -8.26
CA ASP A 28 11.56 -10.29 -9.35
C ASP A 28 12.24 -9.31 -10.31
N LEU A 29 11.63 -8.17 -10.60
CA LEU A 29 12.29 -7.10 -11.37
C LEU A 29 13.59 -6.65 -10.71
N LEU A 30 13.59 -6.43 -9.39
CA LEU A 30 14.80 -6.06 -8.64
C LEU A 30 15.89 -7.14 -8.69
N LYS A 31 15.52 -8.43 -8.76
CA LYS A 31 16.48 -9.52 -8.99
C LYS A 31 17.05 -9.44 -10.41
N CYS A 32 16.21 -9.20 -11.42
CA CYS A 32 16.63 -9.09 -12.82
C CYS A 32 17.63 -7.95 -13.07
N ILE A 33 17.46 -6.80 -12.41
CA ILE A 33 18.40 -5.67 -12.47
C ILE A 33 19.82 -6.09 -12.08
N ARG A 34 19.96 -6.97 -11.08
CA ARG A 34 21.26 -7.43 -10.58
C ARG A 34 21.98 -8.39 -11.52
N ILE A 35 21.28 -8.95 -12.51
CA ILE A 35 21.78 -10.01 -13.39
C ILE A 35 22.23 -9.45 -14.74
N CYS A 36 21.55 -8.42 -15.26
CA CYS A 36 21.80 -7.91 -16.61
C CYS A 36 21.68 -6.38 -16.71
N SER A 37 22.75 -5.73 -17.17
CA SER A 37 22.80 -4.27 -17.39
C SER A 37 21.82 -3.78 -18.46
N ARG A 38 21.51 -4.60 -19.48
CA ARG A 38 20.49 -4.27 -20.48
C ARG A 38 19.09 -4.24 -19.85
N ILE A 39 18.76 -5.20 -18.97
CA ILE A 39 17.49 -5.18 -18.24
C ILE A 39 17.43 -3.97 -17.30
N GLN A 40 18.53 -3.65 -16.60
CA GLN A 40 18.60 -2.43 -15.79
C GLN A 40 18.32 -1.18 -16.63
N THR A 41 18.95 -1.07 -17.81
CA THR A 41 18.75 0.07 -18.70
C THR A 41 17.30 0.17 -19.16
N LEU A 42 16.68 -0.96 -19.54
CA LEU A 42 15.27 -0.99 -19.93
C LEU A 42 14.36 -0.52 -18.80
N ILE A 43 14.60 -1.02 -17.59
CA ILE A 43 13.88 -0.57 -16.40
C ILE A 43 14.10 0.92 -16.19
N ASP A 44 15.32 1.45 -16.28
CA ASP A 44 15.60 2.88 -16.07
C ASP A 44 14.96 3.80 -17.13
N THR A 45 14.72 3.28 -18.34
CA THR A 45 14.12 4.02 -19.45
C THR A 45 12.61 3.88 -19.57
N ASP A 46 12.03 2.72 -19.24
CA ASP A 46 10.58 2.50 -19.30
C ASP A 46 9.92 2.99 -18.01
N ILE A 47 9.00 3.94 -18.19
CA ILE A 47 8.34 4.63 -17.08
C ILE A 47 7.37 3.72 -16.28
N ARG A 48 6.83 2.68 -16.91
CA ARG A 48 5.91 1.73 -16.27
C ARG A 48 6.67 0.79 -15.35
N LEU A 49 7.80 0.25 -15.80
CA LEU A 49 8.69 -0.59 -14.99
C LEU A 49 9.22 0.19 -13.78
N ARG A 50 9.65 1.45 -13.97
CA ARG A 50 10.06 2.32 -12.84
C ARG A 50 8.93 2.52 -11.85
N TYR A 51 7.74 2.79 -12.35
CA TYR A 51 6.59 3.03 -11.49
C TYR A 51 6.27 1.83 -10.60
N MET A 52 6.33 0.61 -11.14
CA MET A 52 6.15 -0.61 -10.35
C MET A 52 7.19 -0.75 -9.24
N ILE A 53 8.47 -0.52 -9.56
CA ILE A 53 9.55 -0.59 -8.57
C ILE A 53 9.40 0.49 -7.50
N GLU A 54 9.11 1.73 -7.90
CA GLU A 54 8.94 2.85 -6.95
C GLU A 54 7.75 2.61 -6.01
N LEU A 55 6.63 2.05 -6.50
CA LEU A 55 5.53 1.64 -5.65
C LEU A 55 5.98 0.60 -4.61
N TYR A 56 6.68 -0.44 -5.05
CA TYR A 56 7.18 -1.50 -4.17
C TYR A 56 8.15 -0.97 -3.10
N VAL A 57 9.11 -0.12 -3.48
CA VAL A 57 10.05 0.51 -2.54
C VAL A 57 9.35 1.34 -1.47
N ASN A 58 8.18 1.91 -1.79
CA ASN A 58 7.37 2.68 -0.86
C ASN A 58 6.32 1.85 -0.10
N ASN A 59 6.30 0.51 -0.26
CA ASN A 59 5.23 -0.37 0.24
C ASN A 59 3.83 0.09 -0.20
N MET A 60 3.72 0.53 -1.45
CA MET A 60 2.48 0.99 -2.07
C MET A 60 2.04 0.05 -3.19
N VAL A 61 0.74 0.03 -3.46
CA VAL A 61 0.14 -0.76 -4.53
C VAL A 61 -0.62 0.18 -5.46
N HIS A 62 -0.57 -0.09 -6.77
CA HIS A 62 -1.38 0.64 -7.73
C HIS A 62 -2.85 0.27 -7.54
N ASN A 63 -3.73 1.26 -7.33
CA ASN A 63 -5.16 1.03 -7.27
C ASN A 63 -5.81 1.42 -8.61
N PRO A 64 -6.24 0.45 -9.43
CA PRO A 64 -6.84 0.72 -10.74
C PRO A 64 -8.27 1.30 -10.64
N ARG A 65 -8.94 1.18 -9.48
CA ARG A 65 -10.31 1.69 -9.29
C ARG A 65 -10.36 3.21 -9.21
N PHE A 66 -9.24 3.85 -8.88
CA PHE A 66 -9.10 5.30 -8.95
C PHE A 66 -8.38 5.62 -10.25
N GLU A 67 -9.14 5.73 -11.34
CA GLU A 67 -8.66 6.33 -12.59
C GLU A 67 -8.33 7.81 -12.32
N CYS A 68 -7.15 8.04 -11.75
CA CYS A 68 -6.62 9.37 -11.61
C CYS A 68 -6.22 9.83 -13.01
N PRO A 69 -6.80 10.93 -13.56
CA PRO A 69 -6.51 11.43 -14.90
C PRO A 69 -5.05 11.93 -15.06
N GLU A 70 -4.24 11.77 -14.02
CA GLU A 70 -2.87 12.21 -13.94
C GLU A 70 -1.91 11.22 -14.61
N SER A 71 -0.99 11.78 -15.39
CA SER A 71 0.04 11.02 -16.11
C SER A 71 0.94 10.20 -15.17
N LEU A 72 1.54 9.12 -15.70
CA LEU A 72 2.48 8.30 -14.94
C LEU A 72 3.72 9.07 -14.47
N GLN A 73 4.18 10.06 -15.25
CA GLN A 73 5.28 10.96 -14.87
C GLN A 73 4.96 11.75 -13.62
N SER A 74 3.75 12.30 -13.54
CA SER A 74 3.30 13.05 -12.37
C SER A 74 3.16 12.16 -11.14
N ARG A 75 2.68 10.92 -11.31
CA ARG A 75 2.62 9.90 -10.24
C ARG A 75 4.02 9.56 -9.71
N LEU A 76 5.00 9.35 -10.59
CA LEU A 76 6.40 9.11 -10.21
C LEU A 76 7.01 10.31 -9.47
N LYS A 77 6.79 11.53 -9.98
CA LYS A 77 7.27 12.74 -9.31
C LYS A 77 6.73 12.85 -7.88
N ARG A 78 5.45 12.55 -7.72
CA ARG A 78 4.76 12.52 -6.43
C ARG A 78 5.30 11.45 -5.48
N LEU A 79 5.62 10.25 -5.98
CA LEU A 79 6.31 9.21 -5.19
C LEU A 79 7.70 9.68 -4.73
N ALA A 80 8.45 10.35 -5.61
CA ALA A 80 9.76 10.90 -5.24
C ALA A 80 9.65 12.01 -4.18
N GLU A 81 8.65 12.89 -4.31
CA GLU A 81 8.35 13.91 -3.30
C GLU A 81 7.95 13.28 -1.95
N TYR A 82 7.13 12.24 -1.98
CA TYR A 82 6.74 11.46 -0.80
C TYR A 82 7.97 10.86 -0.09
N GLN A 83 8.84 10.16 -0.82
CA GLN A 83 10.10 9.62 -0.27
C GLN A 83 10.96 10.70 0.37
N LYS A 84 11.09 11.86 -0.28
CA LYS A 84 11.87 12.98 0.26
C LYS A 84 11.31 13.46 1.60
N ARG A 85 9.98 13.50 1.76
CA ARG A 85 9.34 13.91 3.02
C ARG A 85 9.48 12.87 4.13
N ILE A 86 9.36 11.58 3.81
CA ILE A 86 9.58 10.53 4.82
C ILE A 86 11.02 10.59 5.35
N ARG A 87 12.00 10.77 4.46
CA ARG A 87 13.42 10.86 4.86
C ARG A 87 13.75 12.13 5.64
N SER A 88 12.89 13.13 5.63
CA SER A 88 13.09 14.42 6.31
C SER A 88 11.76 14.93 6.87
N PRO A 89 11.23 14.26 7.91
CA PRO A 89 9.93 14.57 8.44
C PRO A 89 9.95 15.97 9.06
N ARG A 90 8.96 16.78 8.70
CA ARG A 90 8.63 18.01 9.42
C ARG A 90 7.39 17.72 10.24
N LEU A 91 7.50 17.86 11.55
CA LEU A 91 6.35 17.80 12.44
C LEU A 91 5.50 19.05 12.18
N GLU A 92 4.41 18.87 11.45
CA GLU A 92 3.39 19.90 11.28
C GLU A 92 2.37 19.75 12.41
N LYS A 93 1.81 20.86 12.88
CA LYS A 93 0.69 20.79 13.83
C LYS A 93 -0.48 20.10 13.14
N ILE A 94 -1.04 19.10 13.81
CA ILE A 94 -2.27 18.43 13.37
C ILE A 94 -3.40 19.47 13.44
N ASP A 95 -4.11 19.66 12.34
CA ASP A 95 -5.29 20.52 12.31
C ASP A 95 -6.46 19.86 13.04
N SER A 96 -7.44 20.65 13.48
CA SER A 96 -8.59 20.15 14.23
C SER A 96 -9.41 19.12 13.45
N PHE A 97 -9.44 19.21 12.13
CA PHE A 97 -10.11 18.26 11.25
C PHE A 97 -9.43 16.88 11.29
N THR A 98 -8.11 16.85 11.12
CA THR A 98 -7.31 15.62 11.21
C THR A 98 -7.37 15.05 12.62
N GLN A 99 -7.35 15.90 13.64
CA GLN A 99 -7.52 15.48 15.04
C GLN A 99 -8.86 14.77 15.26
N ALA A 100 -9.96 15.32 14.77
CA ALA A 100 -11.28 14.69 14.87
C ALA A 100 -11.36 13.35 14.11
N MET A 101 -10.62 13.21 13.01
CA MET A 101 -10.58 11.99 12.19
C MET A 101 -9.78 10.85 12.83
N ILE A 102 -8.71 11.18 13.56
CA ILE A 102 -7.85 10.18 14.21
C ILE A 102 -8.34 9.81 15.61
N SER A 103 -9.18 10.64 16.22
CA SER A 103 -9.76 10.37 17.53
C SER A 103 -10.63 9.11 17.53
N PRO A 104 -10.61 8.35 18.64
CA PRO A 104 -11.51 7.21 18.78
C PRO A 104 -12.98 7.66 18.86
N PRO A 105 -13.93 6.83 18.39
CA PRO A 105 -15.33 7.21 18.24
C PRO A 105 -16.08 7.49 19.56
N ASN A 106 -15.58 7.01 20.71
CA ASN A 106 -16.15 7.29 22.04
C ASN A 106 -15.01 7.59 23.04
N GLU A 107 -15.21 8.56 23.95
CA GLU A 107 -14.28 8.88 25.05
C GLU A 107 -14.33 7.88 26.21
N ASP A 108 -15.35 7.01 26.24
CA ASP A 108 -15.44 5.93 27.22
C ASP A 108 -14.49 4.79 26.80
N ASP A 109 -13.25 4.84 27.32
CA ASP A 109 -12.11 3.92 27.09
C ASP A 109 -12.37 2.39 27.27
N ARG A 110 -13.61 1.96 27.48
CA ARG A 110 -13.95 0.56 27.73
C ARG A 110 -14.19 -0.21 26.41
N GLY A 111 -13.25 -1.09 26.08
CA GLY A 111 -13.41 -2.06 24.99
C GLY A 111 -13.03 -1.55 23.60
N LEU A 112 -12.24 -0.47 23.54
CA LEU A 112 -11.77 0.10 22.30
C LEU A 112 -10.44 -0.56 21.88
N ALA A 113 -10.42 -1.21 20.71
CA ALA A 113 -9.18 -1.67 20.08
C ALA A 113 -8.87 -0.80 18.85
N GLY A 114 -7.67 -0.26 18.79
CA GLY A 114 -7.21 0.61 17.71
C GLY A 114 -5.97 0.06 17.01
N THR A 115 -5.86 0.32 15.71
CA THR A 115 -4.62 0.11 14.96
C THR A 115 -4.48 1.14 13.85
N ILE A 116 -3.24 1.42 13.47
CA ILE A 116 -2.91 2.33 12.37
C ILE A 116 -1.97 1.61 11.40
N GLN A 117 -2.22 1.79 10.11
CA GLN A 117 -1.36 1.30 9.05
C GLN A 117 -1.29 2.35 7.94
N GLY A 118 -0.14 3.02 7.84
CA GLY A 118 0.03 4.15 6.93
C GLY A 118 -0.95 5.29 7.25
N ILE A 119 -1.85 5.57 6.30
CA ILE A 119 -2.89 6.61 6.42
C ILE A 119 -4.26 6.07 6.84
N VAL A 120 -4.36 4.77 7.11
CA VAL A 120 -5.62 4.13 7.52
C VAL A 120 -5.56 3.86 9.02
N ILE A 121 -6.59 4.29 9.71
CA ILE A 121 -6.80 4.07 11.14
C ILE A 121 -8.05 3.20 11.26
N ALA A 122 -7.98 2.16 12.08
CA ALA A 122 -9.10 1.30 12.38
C ALA A 122 -9.41 1.36 13.87
N TRP A 123 -10.69 1.57 14.19
CA TRP A 123 -11.21 1.54 15.54
C TRP A 123 -12.31 0.49 15.64
N ALA A 124 -12.17 -0.46 16.57
CA ALA A 124 -13.26 -1.31 17.00
C ALA A 124 -14.01 -0.64 18.14
N SER A 125 -15.32 -0.44 17.98
CA SER A 125 -16.21 -0.06 19.07
C SER A 125 -16.89 -1.30 19.68
N PHE A 126 -17.44 -1.15 20.88
CA PHE A 126 -18.29 -2.18 21.50
C PHE A 126 -19.44 -2.56 20.54
N GLY A 127 -19.63 -3.86 20.27
CA GLY A 127 -20.72 -4.34 19.39
C GLY A 127 -20.30 -4.71 17.96
N SER A 128 -19.12 -5.31 17.81
CA SER A 128 -18.63 -5.93 16.57
C SER A 128 -18.46 -5.02 15.34
N LEU A 129 -18.57 -3.70 15.53
CA LEU A 129 -18.34 -2.70 14.48
C LEU A 129 -16.88 -2.25 14.46
N VAL A 130 -16.26 -2.33 13.29
CA VAL A 130 -14.92 -1.78 13.03
C VAL A 130 -15.05 -0.63 12.03
N ARG A 131 -14.66 0.57 12.45
CA ARG A 131 -14.61 1.76 11.60
C ARG A 131 -13.20 1.99 11.09
N PHE A 132 -13.08 2.13 9.78
CA PHE A 132 -11.87 2.51 9.07
C PHE A 132 -11.96 3.98 8.68
N THR A 133 -10.96 4.76 9.04
CA THR A 133 -10.77 6.13 8.59
C THR A 133 -9.49 6.22 7.77
N GLN A 134 -9.62 6.53 6.49
CA GLN A 134 -8.50 6.92 5.64
C GLN A 134 -8.28 8.43 5.79
N THR A 135 -7.16 8.83 6.36
CA THR A 135 -6.78 10.24 6.46
C THR A 135 -6.41 10.79 5.09
N PRO A 136 -6.76 12.05 4.78
CA PRO A 136 -6.38 12.65 3.51
C PRO A 136 -4.85 12.79 3.40
N SER A 137 -4.31 12.64 2.20
CA SER A 137 -2.91 12.92 1.89
C SER A 137 -2.82 13.79 0.66
N ARG A 138 -2.53 15.09 0.86
CA ARG A 138 -2.31 16.04 -0.24
C ARG A 138 -1.17 15.60 -1.15
N ILE A 139 -0.12 15.02 -0.56
CA ILE A 139 1.04 14.54 -1.31
C ILE A 139 0.61 13.36 -2.17
N LEU A 140 -0.10 12.37 -1.64
CA LEU A 140 -0.50 11.20 -2.42
C LEU A 140 -1.76 11.44 -3.26
N GLY A 141 -2.39 12.60 -3.16
CA GLY A 141 -3.66 12.91 -3.82
C GLY A 141 -4.83 12.08 -3.27
N ILE A 142 -4.72 11.60 -2.02
CA ILE A 142 -5.71 10.75 -1.38
C ILE A 142 -6.70 11.64 -0.62
N GLN A 143 -7.98 11.45 -0.88
CA GLN A 143 -9.06 12.12 -0.15
C GLN A 143 -9.41 11.35 1.12
N SER A 144 -10.06 12.02 2.06
CA SER A 144 -10.59 11.35 3.25
C SER A 144 -11.72 10.40 2.86
N SER A 145 -11.73 9.21 3.44
CA SER A 145 -12.86 8.28 3.32
C SER A 145 -13.06 7.48 4.60
N GLN A 146 -14.29 7.01 4.82
CA GLN A 146 -14.66 6.20 5.98
C GLN A 146 -15.45 4.98 5.54
N TYR A 147 -15.16 3.85 6.16
CA TYR A 147 -15.84 2.58 5.88
C TYR A 147 -16.09 1.86 7.19
N ASP A 148 -17.26 1.25 7.30
CA ASP A 148 -17.68 0.51 8.47
C ASP A 148 -17.79 -0.98 8.10
N LEU A 149 -17.19 -1.85 8.92
CA LEU A 149 -17.24 -3.29 8.79
C LEU A 149 -17.95 -3.87 10.02
N GLN A 150 -19.08 -4.53 9.80
CA GLN A 150 -19.76 -5.29 10.84
C GLN A 150 -19.21 -6.71 10.90
N LEU A 151 -18.59 -7.08 12.01
CA LEU A 151 -18.18 -8.45 12.28
C LEU A 151 -19.39 -9.25 12.79
N VAL A 152 -19.64 -10.40 12.17
CA VAL A 152 -20.69 -11.33 12.59
C VAL A 152 -20.10 -12.27 13.65
N ASP A 153 -20.85 -12.54 14.71
CA ASP A 153 -20.48 -13.44 15.80
C ASP A 153 -19.20 -13.07 16.59
N ALA A 154 -18.73 -11.84 16.47
CA ALA A 154 -17.53 -11.41 17.18
C ALA A 154 -17.81 -11.15 18.67
N GLY A 155 -16.92 -11.67 19.52
CA GLY A 155 -16.90 -11.42 20.95
C GLY A 155 -16.39 -10.02 21.30
N SER A 156 -15.83 -9.86 22.50
CA SER A 156 -15.17 -8.60 22.86
C SER A 156 -13.83 -8.51 22.12
N ILE A 157 -13.71 -7.53 21.21
CA ILE A 157 -12.51 -7.32 20.41
C ILE A 157 -11.38 -6.83 21.32
N LEU A 158 -10.30 -7.60 21.41
CA LEU A 158 -9.10 -7.26 22.16
C LEU A 158 -8.10 -6.51 21.29
N ARG A 159 -7.97 -6.90 20.01
CA ARG A 159 -6.95 -6.33 19.12
C ARG A 159 -7.37 -6.39 17.67
N LEU A 160 -6.96 -5.38 16.92
CA LEU A 160 -7.00 -5.34 15.47
C LEU A 160 -5.57 -5.31 14.92
N ILE A 161 -5.32 -6.04 13.84
CA ILE A 161 -4.07 -6.00 13.08
C ILE A 161 -4.45 -5.90 11.60
N LEU A 162 -3.80 -4.99 10.88
CA LEU A 162 -4.00 -4.81 9.43
C LEU A 162 -2.79 -5.35 8.68
N ASP A 163 -3.04 -6.15 7.64
CA ASP A 163 -2.05 -6.48 6.62
C ASP A 163 -2.61 -6.10 5.24
N PRO A 164 -2.37 -4.86 4.79
CA PRO A 164 -2.84 -4.40 3.48
C PRO A 164 -2.18 -5.11 2.31
N ALA A 165 -0.99 -5.72 2.49
CA ALA A 165 -0.33 -6.44 1.42
C ALA A 165 -1.10 -7.72 1.04
N GLN A 166 -1.83 -8.28 2.00
CA GLN A 166 -2.67 -9.47 1.82
C GLN A 166 -4.17 -9.14 1.77
N ASP A 167 -4.55 -7.86 1.78
CA ASP A 167 -5.93 -7.41 1.94
C ASP A 167 -6.62 -8.06 3.16
N LEU A 168 -5.87 -8.19 4.27
CA LEU A 168 -6.25 -8.96 5.45
C LEU A 168 -6.40 -8.08 6.70
N ILE A 169 -7.41 -8.41 7.50
CA ILE A 169 -7.63 -7.84 8.82
C ILE A 169 -7.75 -8.99 9.81
N ILE A 170 -6.92 -8.96 10.84
CA ILE A 170 -6.93 -9.95 11.91
C ILE A 170 -7.57 -9.32 13.13
N VAL A 171 -8.65 -9.95 13.58
CA VAL A 171 -9.37 -9.58 14.79
C VAL A 171 -9.04 -10.61 15.86
N LEU A 172 -8.49 -10.15 16.98
CA LEU A 172 -8.34 -10.98 18.17
C LEU A 172 -9.50 -10.65 19.10
N GLU A 173 -10.26 -11.66 19.47
CA GLU A 173 -11.42 -11.53 20.34
C GLU A 173 -11.29 -12.40 21.58
N THR A 174 -12.05 -12.04 22.62
CA THR A 174 -12.33 -12.91 23.75
C THR A 174 -13.81 -13.29 23.75
N THR A 175 -14.06 -14.59 23.79
CA THR A 175 -15.38 -15.16 24.04
C THR A 175 -15.49 -15.48 25.52
N ILE A 176 -16.32 -14.72 26.24
CA ILE A 176 -16.67 -15.09 27.61
C ILE A 176 -17.62 -16.28 27.51
N VAL A 177 -17.07 -17.49 27.61
CA VAL A 177 -17.89 -18.70 27.76
C VAL A 177 -18.44 -18.68 29.19
N HIS A 178 -19.71 -18.31 29.36
CA HIS A 178 -20.42 -18.57 30.62
C HIS A 178 -20.54 -20.09 30.78
N LYS A 179 -19.90 -20.62 31.83
CA LYS A 179 -20.08 -22.00 32.32
C LYS A 179 -21.26 -22.04 33.27
#